data_AF-A0A1H0VPY5-F1
#
_entry.id   AF-A0A1H0VPY5-F1
#
_cell.length_a   1.000
_cell.length_b   1.000
_cell.length_c   1.000
_cell.angle_alpha   90.00
_cell.angle_beta   90.00
_cell.angle_gamma   90.00
#
_symmetry.space_group_name_H-M   'P 1'
#
loop_
_entity.id
_entity.type
_entity.pdbx_description
1 polymer ?
#
loop_
_entity_poly.entity_id
_entity_poly.type
_entity_poly.pdbx_seq_one_letter_code
_entity_poly.pdbx_strand_id
1 'polypeptide(L)'
;MISQLLNEMYHLNIQLNIKDEKISLIYEDGVLTNDLKQKIKFNKKYLMKRLVENEIAIKKGFQIYNHGDLYEYRYGLGAFIYIERDLEGKSSAWIANYAKNENKPYKVTMISSNTTFDAAFNKAAGFIDWLNKKNGRRVG
;
A
#
# COMPACT_ATOMS: atom_id res chain seq x y z
N MET A 1 -2.67 -9.44 12.53
CA MET A 1 -2.71 -8.66 11.27
C MET A 1 -1.79 -9.31 10.26
N ILE A 2 -2.12 -9.22 8.97
CA ILE A 2 -1.27 -9.76 7.91
C ILE A 2 0.13 -9.14 7.88
N SER A 3 0.27 -7.90 8.36
CA SER A 3 1.54 -7.17 8.45
C SER A 3 2.58 -7.88 9.32
N GLN A 4 2.16 -8.54 10.40
CA GLN A 4 3.08 -9.31 11.24
C GLN A 4 3.65 -10.53 10.49
N LEU A 5 2.79 -11.22 9.73
CA LEU A 5 3.23 -12.33 8.88
C LEU A 5 4.15 -11.83 7.76
N LEU A 6 3.84 -10.70 7.14
CA LEU A 6 4.66 -10.10 6.09
C LEU A 6 6.03 -9.66 6.64
N ASN A 7 6.08 -9.07 7.83
CA ASN A 7 7.33 -8.72 8.51
C ASN A 7 8.14 -9.97 8.89
N GLU A 8 7.49 -11.01 9.43
CA GLU A 8 8.15 -12.29 9.74
C GLU A 8 8.79 -12.89 8.49
N MET A 9 8.04 -12.93 7.38
CA MET A 9 8.55 -13.39 6.09
C MET A 9 9.70 -12.53 5.57
N TYR A 10 9.61 -11.20 5.71
CA TYR A 10 10.67 -10.28 5.31
C TYR A 10 11.96 -10.52 6.09
N HIS A 11 11.90 -10.67 7.41
CA HIS A 11 13.08 -10.96 8.25
C HIS A 11 13.72 -12.31 7.95
N LEU A 12 12.92 -13.26 7.47
CA LEU A 12 13.39 -14.58 7.03
C LEU A 12 13.83 -14.59 5.54
N ASN A 13 13.90 -13.43 4.87
CA ASN A 13 14.22 -13.30 3.45
C ASN A 13 13.30 -14.13 2.53
N ILE A 14 12.06 -14.38 2.95
CA ILE A 14 11.05 -15.08 2.15
C ILE A 14 10.33 -14.06 1.29
N GLN A 15 10.49 -14.17 -0.02
CA GLN A 15 9.83 -13.31 -0.99
C GLN A 15 8.52 -13.93 -1.47
N LEU A 16 7.50 -13.10 -1.56
CA LEU A 16 6.21 -13.44 -2.18
C LEU A 16 6.23 -12.96 -3.63
N ASN A 17 5.91 -13.86 -4.55
CA ASN A 17 5.69 -13.51 -5.93
C ASN A 17 4.28 -13.94 -6.36
N ILE A 18 3.60 -13.12 -7.15
CA ILE A 18 2.31 -13.46 -7.74
C ILE A 18 2.49 -13.63 -9.24
N LYS A 19 2.06 -14.78 -9.74
CA LYS A 19 1.94 -15.04 -11.16
C LYS A 19 0.69 -15.87 -11.43
N ASP A 20 -0.13 -15.44 -12.39
CA ASP A 20 -1.35 -16.15 -12.81
C ASP A 20 -2.27 -16.53 -11.63
N GLU A 21 -2.54 -15.56 -10.73
CA GLU A 21 -3.35 -15.75 -9.50
C GLU A 21 -2.80 -16.80 -8.53
N LYS A 22 -1.53 -17.18 -8.66
CA LYS A 22 -0.85 -18.09 -7.75
C LYS A 22 0.25 -17.33 -7.00
N ILE A 23 0.31 -17.55 -5.70
CA ILE A 23 1.45 -17.16 -4.87
C ILE A 23 2.52 -18.23 -5.00
N SER A 24 3.71 -17.82 -5.40
CA SER A 24 4.95 -18.58 -5.19
C SER A 24 5.78 -17.93 -4.08
N LEU A 25 6.55 -18.76 -3.39
CA LEU A 25 7.48 -18.34 -2.35
C LEU A 25 8.89 -18.58 -2.87
N ILE A 26 9.77 -17.61 -2.69
CA ILE A 26 11.20 -17.72 -2.96
C ILE A 26 11.92 -17.59 -1.62
N TYR A 27 12.65 -18.62 -1.21
CA TYR A 27 13.31 -18.72 0.09
C TYR A 27 14.46 -19.74 0.05
N GLU A 28 15.38 -19.64 1.00
CA GLU A 28 16.46 -20.62 1.19
C GLU A 28 15.97 -21.88 1.91
N ASP A 29 16.61 -23.02 1.63
CA ASP A 29 16.25 -24.30 2.25
C ASP A 29 16.38 -24.25 3.79
N GLY A 30 15.41 -24.84 4.48
CA GLY A 30 15.37 -24.89 5.95
C GLY A 30 14.73 -23.68 6.64
N VAL A 31 14.47 -22.59 5.92
CA VAL A 31 13.86 -21.36 6.49
C VAL A 31 12.35 -21.51 6.70
N LEU A 32 11.65 -22.19 5.80
CA LEU A 32 10.20 -22.29 5.83
C LEU A 32 9.73 -23.41 6.78
N THR A 33 9.44 -23.05 8.03
CA THR A 33 8.89 -23.98 9.03
C THR A 33 7.46 -24.43 8.68
N ASN A 34 7.03 -25.57 9.22
CA ASN A 34 5.66 -26.07 9.02
C ASN A 34 4.60 -25.12 9.59
N ASP A 35 4.88 -24.46 10.72
CA ASP A 35 3.99 -23.45 11.31
C ASP A 35 3.82 -22.24 10.38
N LEU A 36 4.92 -21.69 9.88
CA LEU A 36 4.89 -20.56 8.95
C LEU A 36 4.16 -20.92 7.65
N LYS A 37 4.38 -22.13 7.14
CA LYS A 37 3.64 -22.66 5.97
C LYS A 37 2.13 -22.71 6.21
N GLN A 38 1.69 -23.11 7.41
CA GLN A 38 0.28 -23.10 7.78
C GLN A 38 -0.28 -21.68 7.90
N LYS A 39 0.45 -20.76 8.53
CA LYS A 39 0.08 -19.33 8.61
C LYS A 39 -0.09 -18.71 7.23
N ILE A 40 0.84 -18.95 6.31
CA ILE A 40 0.76 -18.47 4.92
C ILE A 40 -0.45 -19.07 4.20
N LYS A 41 -0.68 -20.37 4.35
CA LYS A 41 -1.83 -21.05 3.73
C LYS A 41 -3.15 -20.50 4.25
N PHE A 42 -3.27 -20.28 5.56
CA PHE A 42 -4.45 -19.71 6.20
C PHE A 42 -4.73 -18.28 5.71
N ASN A 43 -3.68 -17.46 5.56
CA ASN A 43 -3.81 -16.06 5.16
C ASN A 43 -3.71 -15.84 3.64
N LYS A 44 -3.66 -16.90 2.83
CA LYS A 44 -3.36 -16.83 1.38
C LYS A 44 -4.21 -15.78 0.65
N LYS A 45 -5.52 -15.75 0.87
CA LYS A 45 -6.42 -14.80 0.20
C LYS A 45 -6.09 -13.35 0.55
N TYR A 46 -5.77 -13.08 1.81
CA TYR A 46 -5.40 -11.75 2.26
C TYR A 46 -4.02 -11.33 1.73
N LEU A 47 -3.06 -12.26 1.66
CA LEU A 47 -1.73 -12.02 1.06
C LEU A 47 -1.87 -11.67 -0.42
N MET A 48 -2.67 -12.45 -1.16
CA MET A 48 -2.96 -12.18 -2.57
C MET A 48 -3.57 -10.80 -2.75
N LYS A 49 -4.61 -10.49 -1.96
CA LYS A 49 -5.27 -9.19 -2.01
C LYS A 49 -4.26 -8.06 -1.76
N ARG A 50 -3.45 -8.18 -0.70
CA ARG A 50 -2.45 -7.14 -0.35
C ARG A 50 -1.44 -6.90 -1.46
N LEU A 51 -0.93 -7.97 -2.07
CA LEU A 51 0.04 -7.86 -3.16
C LEU A 51 -0.57 -7.22 -4.40
N VAL A 52 -1.81 -7.58 -4.76
CA VAL A 52 -2.55 -6.93 -5.86
C VAL A 52 -2.77 -5.44 -5.56
N GLU A 53 -3.22 -5.11 -4.35
CA GLU A 53 -3.40 -3.72 -3.90
C GLU A 53 -2.09 -2.92 -3.98
N ASN A 54 -0.96 -3.54 -3.62
CA ASN A 54 0.36 -2.95 -3.74
C ASN A 54 0.75 -2.72 -5.21
N GLU A 55 0.55 -3.71 -6.08
CA GLU A 55 0.86 -3.56 -7.50
C GLU A 55 0.06 -2.43 -8.16
N ILE A 56 -1.24 -2.31 -7.87
CA ILE A 56 -2.05 -1.23 -8.45
C ILE A 56 -1.63 0.15 -7.92
N ALA A 57 -1.22 0.23 -6.65
CA ALA A 57 -0.72 1.48 -6.08
C ALA A 57 0.63 1.88 -6.69
N ILE A 58 1.56 0.94 -6.84
CA ILE A 58 2.85 1.14 -7.53
C ILE A 58 2.63 1.63 -8.96
N LYS A 59 1.72 1.00 -9.71
CA LYS A 59 1.40 1.41 -11.10
C LYS A 59 0.87 2.85 -11.17
N LYS A 60 0.18 3.32 -10.12
CA LYS A 60 -0.29 4.71 -10.02
C LYS A 60 0.80 5.68 -9.54
N GLY A 61 1.96 5.17 -9.12
CA GLY A 61 3.11 5.94 -8.66
C GLY A 61 3.19 6.13 -7.15
N PHE A 62 2.44 5.37 -6.35
CA PHE A 62 2.58 5.39 -4.90
C PHE A 62 3.86 4.65 -4.47
N GLN A 63 4.55 5.21 -3.48
CA GLN A 63 5.51 4.51 -2.65
C GLN A 63 4.75 3.69 -1.60
N ILE A 64 5.28 2.51 -1.26
CA ILE A 64 4.65 1.57 -0.33
C ILE A 64 5.56 1.35 0.86
N TYR A 65 4.99 1.53 2.05
CA TYR A 65 5.67 1.31 3.33
C TYR A 65 4.98 0.18 4.10
N ASN A 66 5.76 -0.51 4.93
CA ASN A 66 5.29 -1.58 5.82
C ASN A 66 4.38 -2.59 5.10
N HIS A 67 4.83 -3.06 3.94
CA HIS A 67 4.12 -4.02 3.10
C HIS A 67 2.67 -3.63 2.72
N GLY A 68 2.36 -2.33 2.61
CA GLY A 68 1.04 -1.82 2.23
C GLY A 68 0.13 -1.47 3.40
N ASP A 69 0.73 -1.14 4.54
CA ASP A 69 0.01 -0.48 5.63
C ASP A 69 -0.04 1.04 5.42
N LEU A 70 0.95 1.60 4.73
CA LEU A 70 0.98 3.01 4.33
C LEU A 70 1.41 3.14 2.87
N TYR A 71 0.68 3.96 2.11
CA TYR A 71 0.96 4.32 0.74
C TYR A 71 1.12 5.84 0.66
N GLU A 72 2.12 6.31 -0.07
CA GLU A 72 2.41 7.74 -0.24
C GLU A 72 2.54 8.09 -1.71
N TYR A 73 1.89 9.18 -2.12
CA TYR A 73 2.06 9.77 -3.44
C TYR A 73 2.42 11.24 -3.32
N ARG A 74 3.58 11.63 -3.87
CA ARG A 74 4.03 13.01 -3.90
C ARG A 74 3.65 13.67 -5.23
N TYR A 75 2.76 14.66 -5.19
CA TYR A 75 2.34 15.39 -6.40
C TYR A 75 2.97 16.79 -6.51
N GLY A 76 3.68 17.25 -5.48
CA GLY A 76 4.36 18.54 -5.47
C GLY A 76 5.45 18.65 -4.40
N LEU A 77 6.11 19.81 -4.31
CA LEU A 77 7.01 20.10 -3.21
C LEU A 77 6.20 20.28 -1.93
N GLY A 78 6.39 19.40 -0.95
CA GLY A 78 5.64 19.44 0.30
C GLY A 78 4.19 18.99 0.19
N ALA A 79 3.74 18.40 -0.93
CA ALA A 79 2.34 18.08 -1.16
C ALA A 79 2.16 16.58 -1.46
N PHE A 80 1.43 15.90 -0.58
CA PHE A 80 1.36 14.44 -0.53
C PHE A 80 -0.08 13.95 -0.37
N ILE A 81 -0.33 12.76 -0.90
CA ILE A 81 -1.52 11.96 -0.65
C ILE A 81 -1.09 10.69 0.06
N TYR A 82 -1.79 10.33 1.11
CA TYR A 82 -1.57 9.11 1.86
C TYR A 82 -2.80 8.22 1.80
N ILE A 83 -2.56 6.92 1.82
CA ILE A 83 -3.56 5.91 2.16
C ILE A 83 -2.95 5.09 3.28
N GLU A 84 -3.65 4.95 4.39
CA GLU A 84 -3.19 4.14 5.53
C GLU A 84 -4.27 3.16 5.95
N ARG A 85 -3.84 2.02 6.47
CA ARG A 85 -4.71 1.02 7.07
C ARG A 85 -4.71 1.14 8.58
N ASP A 86 -5.89 1.00 9.16
CA ASP A 86 -6.02 0.80 10.60
C ASP A 86 -5.83 -0.67 10.98
N LEU A 87 -5.91 -0.93 12.30
CA LEU A 87 -5.73 -2.25 12.89
C LEU A 87 -6.83 -3.26 12.48
N GLU A 88 -7.99 -2.76 12.02
CA GLU A 88 -9.11 -3.56 11.53
C GLU A 88 -9.02 -3.84 10.02
N GLY A 89 -7.98 -3.29 9.36
CA GLY A 89 -7.73 -3.45 7.92
C GLY A 89 -8.56 -2.51 7.04
N LYS A 90 -9.28 -1.56 7.65
CA LYS A 90 -9.96 -0.47 6.95
C LYS A 90 -8.94 0.57 6.53
N SER A 91 -9.26 1.33 5.50
CA SER A 91 -8.36 2.31 4.90
C SER A 91 -8.94 3.71 4.96
N SER A 92 -8.06 4.66 5.21
CA SER A 92 -8.35 6.08 5.12
C SER A 92 -7.38 6.72 4.13
N ALA A 93 -7.85 7.71 3.39
CA ALA A 93 -7.03 8.46 2.44
C ALA A 93 -7.10 9.96 2.77
N TRP A 94 -5.96 10.63 2.76
CA TRP A 94 -5.89 12.06 3.05
C TRP A 94 -4.78 12.74 2.28
N ILE A 95 -4.92 14.06 2.14
CA ILE A 95 -3.92 14.95 1.61
C ILE A 95 -3.21 15.60 2.78
N ALA A 96 -1.89 15.71 2.72
CA ALA A 96 -1.13 16.52 3.66
C ALA A 96 -0.18 17.46 2.92
N ASN A 97 -0.18 18.73 3.34
CA ASN A 97 0.71 19.75 2.82
C ASN A 97 1.65 20.24 3.94
N TYR A 98 2.93 20.28 3.63
CA TYR A 98 4.03 20.63 4.52
C TYR A 98 4.71 21.89 4.02
N ALA A 99 5.13 22.74 4.96
CA ALA A 99 6.02 23.84 4.62
C ALA A 99 7.43 23.28 4.35
N LYS A 100 8.28 24.10 3.73
CA LYS A 100 9.66 23.70 3.45
C LYS A 100 10.38 23.39 4.78
N ASN A 101 10.98 22.21 4.87
CA ASN A 101 11.72 21.72 6.05
C ASN A 101 10.89 21.49 7.31
N GLU A 102 9.56 21.44 7.21
CA GLU A 102 8.70 21.09 8.34
C GLU A 102 8.29 19.62 8.31
N ASN A 103 8.35 18.99 9.47
CA ASN A 103 7.96 17.59 9.67
C ASN A 103 6.46 17.43 10.01
N LYS A 104 5.74 18.55 10.17
CA LYS A 104 4.30 18.54 10.46
C LYS A 104 3.55 19.21 9.31
N PRO A 105 2.41 18.66 8.88
CA PRO A 105 1.63 19.31 7.85
C PRO A 105 0.89 20.51 8.43
N TYR A 106 0.94 21.64 7.72
CA TYR A 106 0.13 22.82 8.06
C TYR A 106 -1.34 22.64 7.63
N LYS A 107 -1.60 21.72 6.69
CA LYS A 107 -2.96 21.38 6.23
C LYS A 107 -3.09 19.90 5.94
N VAL A 108 -4.08 19.28 6.59
CA VAL A 108 -4.54 17.91 6.30
C VAL A 108 -5.98 17.97 5.79
N THR A 109 -6.31 17.15 4.80
CA THR A 109 -7.68 17.06 4.25
C THR A 109 -8.02 15.60 4.01
N MET A 110 -9.01 15.09 4.75
CA MET A 110 -9.50 13.74 4.57
C MET A 110 -10.25 13.63 3.24
N ILE A 111 -9.87 12.65 2.42
CA ILE A 111 -10.54 12.30 1.17
C ILE A 111 -11.53 11.15 1.40
N SER A 112 -11.14 10.20 2.26
CA SER A 112 -11.95 9.06 2.65
C SER A 112 -11.54 8.58 4.04
N SER A 113 -12.48 8.07 4.82
CA SER A 113 -12.24 7.62 6.19
C SER A 113 -12.91 6.26 6.42
N ASN A 114 -12.18 5.35 7.06
CA ASN A 114 -12.67 4.05 7.54
C ASN A 114 -13.45 3.24 6.47
N THR A 115 -12.87 3.09 5.28
CA THR A 115 -13.49 2.39 4.16
C THR A 115 -12.66 1.20 3.69
N THR A 116 -13.03 0.55 2.59
CA THR A 116 -12.17 -0.46 1.96
C THR A 116 -11.00 0.21 1.25
N PHE A 117 -9.88 -0.51 1.10
CA PHE A 117 -8.75 -0.01 0.32
C PHE A 117 -9.17 0.44 -1.07
N ASP A 118 -9.95 -0.36 -1.79
CA ASP A 118 -10.40 -0.02 -3.14
C ASP A 118 -11.14 1.33 -3.18
N ALA A 119 -12.00 1.60 -2.19
CA ALA A 119 -12.72 2.86 -2.09
C ALA A 119 -11.79 4.04 -1.78
N ALA A 120 -10.87 3.88 -0.81
CA ALA A 120 -9.88 4.90 -0.46
C ALA A 120 -8.93 5.18 -1.64
N PHE A 121 -8.44 4.12 -2.29
CA PHE A 121 -7.56 4.19 -3.45
C PHE A 121 -8.24 4.87 -4.63
N ASN A 122 -9.48 4.51 -4.97
CA ASN A 122 -10.20 5.15 -6.08
C ASN A 122 -10.39 6.65 -5.86
N LYS A 123 -10.64 7.08 -4.61
CA LYS A 123 -10.73 8.51 -4.27
C LYS A 123 -9.38 9.22 -4.42
N ALA A 124 -8.30 8.63 -3.92
CA ALA A 124 -6.95 9.17 -4.05
C ALA A 124 -6.48 9.21 -5.52
N ALA A 125 -6.66 8.11 -6.26
CA ALA A 125 -6.35 7.99 -7.68
C ALA A 125 -7.14 8.98 -8.53
N GLY A 126 -8.44 9.16 -8.26
CA GLY A 126 -9.27 10.13 -8.95
C GLY A 126 -8.82 11.58 -8.74
N PHE A 127 -8.35 11.91 -7.53
CA PHE A 127 -7.74 13.21 -7.26
C PHE A 127 -6.46 13.41 -8.07
N ILE A 128 -5.58 12.40 -8.13
CA ILE A 128 -4.35 12.43 -8.95
C ILE A 128 -4.69 12.65 -10.44
N ASP A 129 -5.70 11.94 -10.96
CA ASP A 129 -6.12 12.05 -12.36
C ASP A 129 -6.67 13.44 -12.68
N TRP A 130 -7.50 14.00 -11.79
CA TRP A 130 -7.96 15.37 -11.91
C TRP A 130 -6.80 16.38 -11.92
N LEU A 131 -5.82 16.18 -11.04
CA LEU A 131 -4.64 17.05 -10.91
C LEU A 131 -3.77 17.01 -12.17
N ASN A 132 -3.54 15.82 -12.73
CA ASN A 132 -2.81 15.63 -13.97
C ASN A 132 -3.52 16.26 -15.17
N LYS A 133 -4.84 16.07 -15.29
CA LYS A 133 -5.65 16.72 -16.34
C LYS A 133 -5.56 18.24 -16.26
N LYS A 134 -5.67 18.81 -15.05
CA LYS A 134 -5.57 20.27 -14.84
C LYS A 134 -4.20 20.83 -15.22
N ASN A 135 -3.14 20.05 -15.04
CA ASN A 135 -1.77 20.44 -15.36
C ASN A 135 -1.36 20.11 -16.82
N GLY A 136 -2.29 19.70 -17.68
CA GLY A 136 -2.01 19.37 -19.08
C GLY A 136 -1.18 18.09 -19.27
N ARG A 137 -0.98 17.28 -18.22
CA ARG A 137 -0.30 15.99 -18.31
C ARG A 137 -1.29 14.94 -18.79
N ARG A 138 -1.08 14.38 -19.99
CA ARG A 138 -1.88 13.25 -20.47
C ARG A 138 -1.67 12.06 -19.54
N VAL A 139 -2.78 11.55 -19.01
CA VAL A 139 -2.86 10.26 -18.31
C VAL A 139 -2.69 9.19 -19.37
N GLY A 140 -1.55 8.49 -19.35
CA GLY A 140 -1.26 7.34 -20.21
C GLY A 140 -1.63 6.04 -19.52
#